data_AF-A0AAE0Q876-F1
#
_entry.id   AF-A0AAE0Q876-F1
#
_cell.length_a   1.000
_cell.length_b   1.000
_cell.length_c   1.000
_cell.angle_alpha   90.00
_cell.angle_beta   90.00
_cell.angle_gamma   90.00
#
_symmetry.space_group_name_H-M   'P 1'
#
loop_
_entity.id
_entity.type
_entity.pdbx_description
1 polymer ?
#
loop_
_entity_poly.entity_id
_entity_poly.type
_entity_poly.pdbx_seq_one_letter_code
_entity_poly.pdbx_strand_id
1 'polypeptide(L)'
;MKVVGLEVEKEYQSCNTLPCPDLKKTTPWTPWTPVNISDNGGHYEQRFRYTCRARVAEPNMLEVGRQRIEMRYCSSDGSTGCSTDDKFWKAEIFCEFSTLNE
;
A
#
# COMPACT_ATOMS: atom_id res chain seq x y z
N MET A 1 60.68 -24.73 -29.76
CA MET A 1 59.21 -24.47 -29.80
C MET A 1 58.82 -23.92 -28.43
N LYS A 2 58.38 -22.66 -28.36
CA LYS A 2 57.82 -22.10 -27.12
C LYS A 2 56.30 -22.22 -27.21
N VAL A 3 55.72 -23.08 -26.38
CA VAL A 3 54.28 -23.12 -26.17
C VAL A 3 53.96 -21.88 -25.34
N VAL A 4 53.35 -20.87 -25.97
CA VAL A 4 52.83 -19.71 -25.24
C VAL A 4 51.48 -20.15 -24.67
N GLY A 5 51.47 -20.50 -23.38
CA GLY A 5 50.24 -20.73 -22.64
C GLY A 5 49.51 -19.40 -22.50
N LEU A 6 48.39 -19.25 -23.21
CA LEU A 6 47.45 -18.17 -22.94
C LEU A 6 46.68 -18.54 -21.67
N GLU A 7 47.20 -18.13 -20.52
CA GLU A 7 46.39 -18.07 -19.29
C GLU A 7 45.37 -16.96 -19.49
N VAL A 8 44.13 -17.35 -19.78
CA VAL A 8 42.99 -16.44 -19.79
C VAL A 8 42.66 -16.14 -18.33
N GLU A 9 43.16 -15.02 -17.81
CA GLU A 9 42.70 -14.50 -16.52
C GLU A 9 41.22 -14.13 -16.66
N LYS A 10 40.36 -14.83 -15.91
CA LYS A 10 38.95 -14.45 -15.79
C LYS A 10 38.87 -13.25 -14.86
N GLU A 11 38.66 -12.07 -15.44
CA GLU A 11 38.21 -10.92 -14.68
C GLU A 11 36.74 -11.09 -14.30
N TYR A 12 36.47 -11.02 -13.00
CA TYR A 12 35.11 -11.04 -12.47
C TYR A 12 34.70 -9.61 -12.14
N GLN A 13 33.59 -9.17 -12.70
CA GLN A 13 32.97 -7.90 -12.35
C GLN A 13 31.59 -8.14 -11.75
N SER A 14 31.26 -7.37 -10.71
CA SER A 14 29.92 -7.32 -10.14
C SER A 14 28.95 -6.74 -11.16
N CYS A 15 27.93 -7.51 -11.56
CA CYS A 15 26.80 -6.98 -12.33
C CYS A 15 25.72 -6.42 -11.38
N ASN A 16 24.87 -5.54 -11.90
CA ASN A 16 23.74 -4.94 -11.16
C ASN A 16 24.14 -4.18 -9.88
N THR A 17 25.18 -3.37 -9.96
CA THR A 17 25.62 -2.49 -8.85
C THR A 17 24.71 -1.29 -8.62
N LEU A 18 23.78 -1.03 -9.54
CA LEU A 18 22.76 0.01 -9.35
C LEU A 18 21.73 -0.48 -8.32
N PRO A 19 21.38 0.34 -7.31
CA PRO A 19 20.32 -0.01 -6.39
C PRO A 19 19.00 -0.17 -7.15
N CYS A 20 18.22 -1.17 -6.76
CA CYS A 20 16.88 -1.36 -7.32
C CYS A 20 16.00 -0.14 -7.01
N PRO A 21 15.11 0.26 -7.93
CA PRO A 21 14.24 1.40 -7.71
C PRO A 21 13.22 1.08 -6.62
N ASP A 22 13.16 1.94 -5.59
CA ASP A 22 12.13 1.84 -4.56
C ASP A 22 10.74 2.14 -5.15
N LEU A 23 9.82 1.20 -4.98
CA LEU A 23 8.40 1.35 -5.28
C LEU A 23 7.69 1.91 -4.06
N LYS A 24 6.91 2.97 -4.25
CA LYS A 24 6.06 3.55 -3.21
C LYS A 24 4.73 3.98 -3.81
N LYS A 25 3.62 3.39 -3.33
CA LYS A 25 2.26 3.79 -3.71
C LYS A 25 1.37 3.96 -2.49
N THR A 26 0.27 4.66 -2.66
CA THR A 26 -0.76 4.81 -1.61
C THR A 26 -1.99 4.09 -2.09
N THR A 27 -2.55 3.24 -1.24
CA THR A 27 -3.78 2.52 -1.57
C THR A 27 -4.94 3.52 -1.75
N PRO A 28 -5.98 3.15 -2.51
CA PRO A 28 -7.25 3.84 -2.43
C PRO A 28 -7.75 3.91 -0.98
N TRP A 29 -8.63 4.87 -0.72
CA TRP A 29 -9.34 4.90 0.55
C TRP A 29 -10.33 3.74 0.62
N THR A 30 -10.46 3.14 1.81
CA THR A 30 -11.60 2.27 2.09
C THR A 30 -12.90 3.07 1.96
N PRO A 31 -14.04 2.39 1.76
CA PRO A 31 -15.34 2.98 2.03
C PRO A 31 -15.41 3.54 3.46
N TRP A 32 -16.35 4.46 3.66
CA TRP A 32 -16.69 4.97 4.98
C TRP A 32 -17.38 3.88 5.82
N THR A 33 -16.99 3.77 7.07
CA THR A 33 -17.49 2.77 8.03
C THR A 33 -17.90 3.45 9.33
N PRO A 34 -19.12 3.28 9.85
CA PRO A 34 -19.50 3.81 11.14
C PRO A 34 -18.69 3.19 12.27
N VAL A 35 -18.39 4.03 13.26
CA VAL A 35 -17.51 3.70 14.38
C VAL A 35 -18.29 3.75 15.69
N ASN A 36 -19.03 4.85 15.89
CA ASN A 36 -19.79 5.11 17.11
C ASN A 36 -21.08 5.84 16.75
N ILE A 37 -22.19 5.42 17.36
CA ILE A 37 -23.48 6.14 17.33
C ILE A 37 -23.49 7.06 18.57
N SER A 38 -23.80 8.33 18.35
CA SER A 38 -23.95 9.35 19.39
C SER A 38 -25.38 9.31 19.94
N ASP A 39 -25.59 9.66 21.22
CA ASP A 39 -26.91 9.62 21.89
C ASP A 39 -27.99 10.47 21.18
N ASN A 40 -27.58 11.50 20.41
CA ASN A 40 -28.46 12.36 19.62
C ASN A 40 -28.88 11.74 18.26
N GLY A 41 -28.57 10.47 18.01
CA GLY A 41 -28.93 9.74 16.79
C GLY A 41 -28.02 10.01 15.58
N GLY A 42 -27.03 10.88 15.71
CA GLY A 42 -25.95 11.00 14.72
C GLY A 42 -24.87 9.95 14.93
N HIS A 43 -24.02 9.72 13.94
CA HIS A 43 -22.93 8.74 14.03
C HIS A 43 -21.63 9.29 13.45
N TYR A 44 -20.51 8.74 13.88
CA TYR A 44 -19.23 8.97 13.22
C TYR A 44 -18.93 7.86 12.24
N GLU A 45 -18.42 8.23 11.08
CA GLU A 45 -17.83 7.30 10.11
C GLU A 45 -16.35 7.55 9.96
N GLN A 46 -15.58 6.49 9.70
CA GLN A 46 -14.16 6.54 9.41
C GLN A 46 -13.81 5.78 8.14
N ARG A 47 -12.69 6.13 7.53
CA ARG A 47 -12.05 5.36 6.46
C ARG A 47 -10.54 5.36 6.60
N PHE A 48 -9.90 4.35 6.01
CA PHE A 48 -8.48 4.10 6.11
C PHE A 48 -7.80 4.09 4.74
N ARG A 49 -6.51 4.39 4.72
CA ARG A 49 -5.62 4.04 3.62
C ARG A 49 -4.20 3.82 4.11
N TYR A 50 -3.43 3.06 3.34
CA TYR A 50 -2.05 2.72 3.64
C TYR A 50 -1.10 3.27 2.58
N THR A 51 0.16 3.46 2.94
CA THR A 51 1.24 3.68 1.98
C THR A 51 2.08 2.40 1.92
N CYS A 52 2.15 1.78 0.77
CA CYS A 52 2.91 0.56 0.54
C CYS A 52 4.27 0.92 -0.06
N ARG A 53 5.33 0.25 0.39
CA ARG A 53 6.69 0.43 -0.12
C ARG A 53 7.36 -0.91 -0.34
N ALA A 54 8.18 -1.03 -1.38
CA ALA A 54 9.03 -2.20 -1.59
C ALA A 54 10.27 -1.78 -2.36
N ARG A 55 11.44 -2.36 -2.07
CA ARG A 55 12.67 -2.04 -2.80
C ARG A 55 12.72 -2.66 -4.21
N VAL A 56 11.89 -3.67 -4.43
CA VAL A 56 11.75 -4.45 -5.67
C VAL A 56 10.29 -4.93 -5.73
N ALA A 57 9.79 -5.30 -6.91
CA ALA A 57 8.55 -6.05 -7.05
C ALA A 57 8.67 -7.51 -6.52
N GLU A 58 9.12 -7.67 -5.27
CA GLU A 58 9.29 -8.94 -4.59
C GLU A 58 8.30 -9.04 -3.41
N PRO A 59 7.35 -10.02 -3.42
CA PRO A 59 6.36 -10.29 -2.37
C PRO A 59 6.84 -10.10 -0.93
N ASN A 60 8.04 -10.60 -0.66
CA ASN A 60 8.59 -10.68 0.68
C ASN A 60 9.23 -9.36 1.17
N MET A 61 9.36 -8.36 0.28
CA MET A 61 9.96 -7.05 0.60
C MET A 61 8.93 -5.94 0.75
N LEU A 62 7.64 -6.29 0.83
CA LEU A 62 6.56 -5.33 0.97
C LEU A 62 6.46 -4.81 2.40
N GLU A 63 6.65 -3.50 2.54
CA GLU A 63 6.53 -2.77 3.80
C GLU A 63 5.23 -1.96 3.81
N VAL A 64 4.42 -2.16 4.86
CA VAL A 64 3.22 -1.37 5.12
C VAL A 64 3.61 -0.15 5.96
N GLY A 65 3.48 1.03 5.35
CA GLY A 65 3.67 2.30 6.04
C GLY A 65 2.51 2.65 6.97
N ARG A 66 2.66 3.77 7.70
CA ARG A 66 1.66 4.24 8.68
C ARG A 66 0.27 4.43 8.04
N GLN A 67 -0.75 3.89 8.70
CA GLN A 67 -2.15 4.10 8.34
C GLN A 67 -2.55 5.57 8.46
N ARG A 68 -3.35 6.03 7.50
CA ARG A 68 -4.06 7.31 7.57
C ARG A 68 -5.54 7.05 7.81
N ILE A 69 -6.12 7.81 8.72
CA ILE A 69 -7.52 7.72 9.12
C ILE A 69 -8.18 9.06 8.79
N GLU A 70 -9.34 9.00 8.15
CA GLU A 70 -10.21 10.16 7.98
C GLU A 70 -11.52 9.86 8.71
N MET A 71 -12.06 10.86 9.41
CA MET A 71 -13.32 10.75 10.15
C MET A 71 -14.29 11.82 9.69
N ARG A 72 -15.58 11.49 9.66
CA ARG A 72 -16.67 12.43 9.42
C ARG A 72 -17.81 12.20 10.40
N TYR A 73 -18.52 13.28 10.73
CA TYR A 73 -19.76 13.19 11.49
C TYR A 73 -20.95 13.14 10.54
N CYS A 74 -21.91 12.29 10.88
CA CYS A 74 -23.16 12.10 10.19
C CYS A 74 -24.31 12.49 11.11
N SER A 75 -25.05 13.52 10.72
CA SER A 75 -26.24 13.98 11.41
C SER A 75 -27.41 13.02 11.18
N SER A 76 -28.22 12.83 12.21
CA SER A 76 -29.49 12.08 12.13
C SER A 76 -30.48 12.65 11.13
N ASP A 77 -30.42 13.96 10.88
CA ASP A 77 -31.28 14.70 9.95
C ASP A 77 -30.94 14.46 8.46
N GLY A 78 -29.90 13.67 8.15
CA GLY A 78 -29.51 13.35 6.76
C GLY A 78 -28.87 14.51 5.99
N SER A 79 -28.66 15.66 6.63
CA SER A 79 -28.03 16.86 6.04
C SER A 79 -26.56 16.65 5.65
N THR A 80 -25.88 15.73 6.33
CA THR A 80 -24.55 15.24 5.96
C THR A 80 -24.73 14.07 4.99
N GLY A 81 -24.26 14.20 3.74
CA GLY A 81 -24.33 13.16 2.70
C GLY A 81 -23.53 11.89 3.03
N CYS A 82 -23.95 11.18 4.07
CA CYS A 82 -23.37 9.95 4.57
C CYS A 82 -23.87 8.75 3.79
N SER A 83 -23.05 7.71 3.72
CA SER A 83 -23.34 6.56 2.87
C SER A 83 -24.14 5.55 3.69
N THR A 84 -25.35 5.22 3.25
CA THR A 84 -26.21 4.21 3.89
C THR A 84 -25.91 2.78 3.41
N ASP A 85 -24.80 2.56 2.72
CA ASP A 85 -24.56 1.34 1.96
C ASP A 85 -23.86 0.28 2.82
N ASP A 86 -24.56 -0.82 3.09
CA ASP A 86 -24.18 -2.02 3.86
C ASP A 86 -23.01 -2.84 3.24
N LYS A 87 -22.04 -2.20 2.58
CA LYS A 87 -20.86 -2.87 1.99
C LYS A 87 -19.66 -2.92 2.94
N PHE A 88 -19.93 -3.01 4.24
CA PHE A 88 -18.96 -2.97 5.34
C PHE A 88 -17.84 -4.01 5.28
N TRP A 89 -18.02 -5.11 4.56
CA TRP A 89 -17.16 -6.29 4.69
C TRP A 89 -16.29 -6.58 3.46
N LYS A 90 -16.31 -5.74 2.41
CA LYS A 90 -15.59 -6.04 1.15
C LYS A 90 -14.31 -5.25 0.87
N ALA A 91 -13.84 -4.40 1.78
CA ALA A 91 -12.62 -3.63 1.55
C ALA A 91 -11.47 -4.13 2.43
N GLU A 92 -10.99 -5.34 2.14
CA GLU A 92 -9.63 -5.73 2.54
C GLU A 92 -8.66 -4.94 1.64
N ILE A 93 -8.21 -3.78 2.12
CA ILE A 93 -7.15 -3.01 1.45
C ILE A 93 -5.90 -3.15 2.30
N PHE A 94 -5.30 -4.34 2.22
CA PHE A 94 -3.93 -4.54 2.65
C PHE A 94 -3.00 -4.15 1.51
N CYS A 95 -1.72 -3.90 1.82
CA CYS A 95 -0.73 -3.74 0.75
C CYS A 95 -0.65 -5.06 -0.01
N GLU A 96 -1.16 -5.07 -1.23
CA GLU A 96 -1.05 -6.19 -2.17
C GLU A 96 -0.24 -5.76 -3.39
N PHE A 97 0.43 -6.71 -4.05
CA PHE A 97 1.29 -6.45 -5.20
C PHE A 97 0.57 -5.73 -6.36
N SER A 98 -0.72 -5.99 -6.51
CA SER A 98 -1.61 -5.30 -7.45
C SER A 98 -1.67 -3.79 -7.22
N THR A 99 -1.56 -3.31 -5.98
CA THR A 99 -1.59 -1.87 -5.66
C THR A 99 -0.26 -1.14 -5.92
N LEU A 100 0.83 -1.88 -6.17
CA LEU A 100 2.12 -1.32 -6.53
C LEU A 100 2.37 -1.29 -8.05
N ASN A 101 1.75 -2.22 -8.78
CA ASN A 101 1.89 -2.40 -10.23
C ASN A 101 0.68 -1.85 -11.01
N GLU A 102 0.31 -0.60 -10.72
CA GLU A 102 -0.41 0.27 -11.67
C GLU A 102 0.55 1.26 -12.32
#